data_AF-A0A1F9BRJ0-F1
#
_entry.id   AF-A0A1F9BRJ0-F1
#
_cell.length_a   1.000
_cell.length_b   1.000
_cell.length_c   1.000
_cell.angle_alpha   90.00
_cell.angle_beta   90.00
_cell.angle_gamma   90.00
#
_symmetry.space_group_name_H-M   'P 1'
#
loop_
_entity.id
_entity.type
_entity.pdbx_description
1 polymer ?
#
loop_
_entity_poly.entity_id
_entity_poly.type
_entity_poly.pdbx_seq_one_letter_code
_entity_poly.pdbx_strand_id
1 'polypeptide(L)'
;MEKALEKLAEQILGFDEASLSGLREKYRLRIEQFDGTRDWERAVIIYSIINAVSLKNNLFNENVLKRKKGMEKRLFKPSGLKRVK
;
A
#
# COMPACT_ATOMS: atom_id res chain seq x y z
N MET A 1 -0.10 -18.61 -14.68
CA MET A 1 0.77 -17.65 -13.98
C MET A 1 -0.05 -16.62 -13.22
N GLU A 2 -0.96 -15.92 -13.90
CA GLU A 2 -1.91 -14.97 -13.29
C GLU A 2 -2.63 -15.50 -12.04
N LYS A 3 -3.33 -16.64 -12.14
CA LYS A 3 -3.99 -17.29 -10.98
C LYS A 3 -3.09 -17.54 -9.77
N ALA A 4 -1.79 -17.78 -10.00
CA ALA A 4 -0.84 -17.96 -8.91
C ALA A 4 -0.50 -16.63 -8.24
N LEU A 5 -0.36 -15.56 -9.03
CA LEU A 5 -0.16 -14.20 -8.52
C LEU A 5 -1.40 -13.70 -7.76
N GLU A 6 -2.61 -13.98 -8.26
CA GLU A 6 -3.86 -13.66 -7.56
C GLU A 6 -3.93 -14.35 -6.19
N LYS A 7 -3.65 -15.65 -6.15
CA LYS A 7 -3.61 -16.41 -4.89
C LYS A 7 -2.58 -15.86 -3.91
N LEU A 8 -1.39 -15.50 -4.39
CA LEU A 8 -0.37 -14.87 -3.56
C LEU A 8 -0.84 -13.51 -3.04
N ALA A 9 -1.46 -12.69 -3.90
CA ALA A 9 -2.00 -11.39 -3.51
C ALA A 9 -3.06 -11.51 -2.40
N GLU A 10 -4.00 -12.45 -2.52
CA GLU A 10 -4.99 -12.73 -1.47
C GLU A 10 -4.35 -13.14 -0.15
N GLN A 11 -3.34 -14.01 -0.19
CA GLN A 11 -2.59 -14.40 1.00
C GLN A 11 -1.86 -13.20 1.62
N ILE A 12 -1.24 -12.36 0.80
CA ILE A 12 -0.49 -11.18 1.24
C ILE A 12 -1.42 -10.12 1.87
N LEU A 13 -2.62 -9.94 1.32
CA LEU A 13 -3.62 -9.02 1.85
C LEU A 13 -4.10 -9.38 3.27
N GLY A 14 -3.93 -10.64 3.68
CA GLY A 14 -4.25 -11.12 5.02
C GLY A 14 -3.22 -10.71 6.10
N PHE A 15 -2.04 -10.22 5.73
CA PHE A 15 -1.04 -9.78 6.70
C PHE A 15 -1.26 -8.32 7.11
N ASP A 16 -1.06 -8.03 8.40
CA ASP A 16 -1.00 -6.67 8.89
C ASP A 16 0.38 -6.03 8.60
N GLU A 17 0.41 -4.70 8.45
CA GLU A 17 1.64 -3.98 8.10
C GLU A 17 2.68 -3.99 9.23
N ALA A 18 2.24 -4.03 10.49
CA ALA A 18 3.15 -4.05 11.64
C ALA A 18 3.99 -5.33 11.65
N SER A 19 3.37 -6.46 11.31
CA SER A 19 3.98 -7.79 11.16
C SER A 19 4.99 -7.84 10.01
N LEU A 20 4.86 -6.98 9.00
CA LEU A 20 5.78 -6.92 7.86
C LEU A 20 6.99 -6.00 8.09
N SER A 21 6.93 -5.07 9.05
CA SER A 21 7.99 -4.10 9.31
C SER A 21 9.34 -4.74 9.67
N GLY A 22 9.33 -5.74 10.58
CA GLY A 22 10.54 -6.48 10.98
C GLY A 22 11.12 -7.34 9.85
N LEU A 23 10.26 -7.94 9.03
CA LEU A 23 10.70 -8.70 7.85
C LEU A 23 11.30 -7.77 6.80
N ARG A 24 10.73 -6.58 6.60
CA ARG A 24 11.25 -5.59 5.65
C ARG A 24 12.71 -5.27 5.94
N GLU A 25 13.04 -4.99 7.19
CA GLU A 25 14.41 -4.66 7.59
C GLU A 25 15.37 -5.84 7.41
N LYS A 26 14.96 -7.04 7.81
CA LYS A 26 15.72 -8.27 7.59
C LYS A 26 16.07 -8.47 6.11
N TYR A 27 15.08 -8.34 5.23
CA TYR A 27 15.29 -8.54 3.80
C TYR A 27 16.03 -7.37 3.15
N ARG A 28 15.88 -6.13 3.65
CA ARG A 28 16.68 -4.98 3.22
C ARG A 28 18.17 -5.23 3.42
N LEU A 29 18.57 -5.64 4.62
CA LEU A 29 19.96 -5.96 4.92
C LEU A 29 20.47 -7.14 4.08
N ARG A 30 19.61 -8.13 3.81
CA ARG A 30 19.98 -9.29 2.98
C ARG A 30 20.26 -8.93 1.52
N ILE A 31 19.47 -8.03 0.93
CA ILE A 31 19.63 -7.67 -0.50
C ILE A 31 20.81 -6.73 -0.76
N GLU A 32 21.27 -5.99 0.26
CA GLU A 32 22.47 -5.14 0.19
C GLU A 32 23.74 -5.94 -0.07
N GLN A 33 23.76 -7.20 0.36
CA GLN A 33 24.85 -8.14 0.10
C GLN A 33 24.52 -8.97 -1.15
N PHE A 34 24.90 -8.45 -2.32
CA PHE A 34 24.76 -9.18 -3.57
C PHE A 34 25.72 -10.37 -3.62
N ASP A 35 25.17 -11.56 -3.83
CA ASP A 35 25.95 -12.81 -3.99
C ASP A 35 25.51 -13.63 -5.21
N GLY A 36 24.57 -13.13 -6.03
CA GLY A 36 24.10 -13.80 -7.24
C GLY A 36 23.42 -15.15 -7.02
N THR A 37 23.09 -15.51 -5.77
CA THR A 37 22.46 -16.80 -5.46
C THR A 37 20.94 -16.72 -5.62
N ARG A 38 20.30 -17.90 -5.79
CA ARG A 38 18.83 -17.99 -5.75
C ARG A 38 18.23 -17.49 -4.44
N ASP A 39 18.98 -17.55 -3.34
CA ASP A 39 18.53 -17.03 -2.05
C ASP A 39 18.53 -15.50 -2.04
N TRP A 40 19.48 -14.86 -2.72
CA TRP A 40 19.45 -13.42 -2.95
C TRP A 40 18.26 -13.04 -3.84
N GLU A 41 18.04 -13.73 -4.96
CA GLU A 41 16.88 -13.49 -5.82
C GLU A 41 15.56 -13.62 -5.04
N ARG A 42 15.45 -14.67 -4.21
CA ARG A 42 14.30 -14.88 -3.32
C ARG A 42 14.14 -13.72 -2.33
N ALA A 43 15.23 -13.24 -1.74
CA ALA A 43 15.20 -12.11 -0.81
C ALA A 43 14.70 -10.83 -1.48
N VAL A 44 15.11 -10.56 -2.72
CA VAL A 44 14.64 -9.43 -3.52
C VAL A 44 13.14 -9.52 -3.80
N ILE A 45 12.64 -10.69 -4.20
CA ILE A 45 11.21 -10.90 -4.45
C ILE A 45 10.40 -10.68 -3.17
N ILE A 46 10.84 -11.23 -2.02
CA ILE A 46 10.15 -11.05 -0.74
C ILE A 46 10.15 -9.57 -0.32
N TYR A 47 11.29 -8.88 -0.41
CA TYR A 47 11.37 -7.44 -0.12
C TYR A 47 10.43 -6.62 -1.01
N SER A 48 10.34 -6.96 -2.29
CA SER A 48 9.47 -6.29 -3.26
C SER A 48 7.98 -6.48 -2.94
N ILE A 49 7.59 -7.69 -2.55
CA ILE A 49 6.23 -8.00 -2.08
C ILE A 49 5.88 -7.16 -0.84
N ILE A 50 6.78 -7.08 0.14
CA ILE A 50 6.55 -6.29 1.36
C ILE A 50 6.38 -4.80 1.01
N ASN A 51 7.23 -4.25 0.14
CA ASN A 51 7.10 -2.86 -0.30
C ASN A 51 5.80 -2.60 -1.07
N ALA A 52 5.32 -3.57 -1.85
CA ALA A 52 4.04 -3.46 -2.55
C ALA A 52 2.87 -3.30 -1.56
N VAL A 53 2.92 -3.96 -0.40
CA VAL A 53 1.91 -3.81 0.66
C VAL A 53 1.92 -2.40 1.23
N SER A 54 3.10 -1.87 1.62
CA SER A 54 3.21 -0.50 2.13
C SER A 54 2.80 0.55 1.09
N LEU A 55 3.17 0.35 -0.18
CA LEU A 55 2.72 1.22 -1.28
C LEU A 55 1.19 1.20 -1.41
N LYS A 56 0.57 0.02 -1.41
CA LYS A 56 -0.89 -0.13 -1.46
C LYS A 56 -1.56 0.57 -0.27
N ASN A 57 -1.01 0.46 0.93
CA ASN A 57 -1.55 1.12 2.12
C ASN A 57 -1.46 2.65 2.02
N ASN A 58 -0.33 3.18 1.56
CA ASN A 58 -0.16 4.60 1.31
C ASN A 58 -1.19 5.12 0.29
N LEU A 59 -1.36 4.42 -0.83
CA LEU A 59 -2.35 4.76 -1.84
C LEU A 59 -3.78 4.71 -1.29
N PHE A 60 -4.10 3.72 -0.46
CA PHE A 60 -5.41 3.63 0.19
C PHE A 60 -5.67 4.84 1.11
N ASN A 61 -4.70 5.15 1.98
CA ASN A 61 -4.79 6.28 2.92
C ASN A 61 -4.94 7.62 2.18
N GLU A 62 -4.19 7.85 1.12
CA GLU A 62 -4.33 9.04 0.27
C GLU A 62 -5.73 9.15 -0.34
N ASN A 63 -6.27 8.05 -0.87
CA ASN A 63 -7.60 8.05 -1.46
C ASN A 63 -8.70 8.31 -0.42
N VAL A 64 -8.57 7.75 0.77
CA VAL A 64 -9.48 8.03 1.90
C VAL A 64 -9.41 9.51 2.29
N LEU A 65 -8.21 10.08 2.40
CA LEU A 65 -8.02 11.51 2.72
C LEU A 65 -8.63 12.42 1.64
N LYS A 66 -8.42 12.11 0.35
CA LYS A 66 -9.00 12.87 -0.77
C LYS A 66 -10.53 12.84 -0.73
N ARG A 67 -11.14 11.69 -0.41
CA ARG A 67 -12.60 11.58 -0.24
C ARG A 67 -13.11 12.42 0.93
N LYS A 68 -12.44 12.39 2.09
CA LYS A 68 -12.80 13.23 3.25
C LYS A 68 -12.77 14.72 2.93
N LYS A 69 -11.68 15.21 2.32
CA LYS A 69 -11.56 16.61 1.86
C LYS A 69 -12.62 16.99 0.83
N GLY A 70 -13.00 16.07 -0.06
CA GLY A 70 -14.09 16.26 -1.01
C GLY A 70 -15.46 16.37 -0.35
N MET A 71 -15.72 15.62 0.73
CA MET A 71 -16.95 15.70 1.51
C MET A 71 -17.02 16.99 2.33
N GLU A 72 -15.93 17.42 2.98
CA GLU A 72 -15.86 18.72 3.66
C GLU A 72 -16.13 19.88 2.69
N LYS A 73 -15.51 19.89 1.50
CA LYS A 73 -15.81 20.91 0.48
C LYS A 73 -17.26 20.93 0.00
N ARG A 74 -17.98 19.80 0.05
CA ARG A 74 -19.42 19.74 -0.27
C ARG A 74 -20.29 20.28 0.85
N LEU A 75 -19.91 20.04 2.11
CA LEU A 75 -20.62 20.54 3.29
C LEU A 75 -20.44 22.05 3.48
N PHE A 76 -19.30 22.61 3.09
CA PHE A 76 -19.02 24.06 3.18
C PHE A 76 -19.46 24.88 1.96
N LYS A 77 -20.18 24.31 0.98
CA LYS A 77 -20.84 25.14 -0.04
C LYS A 77 -22.06 25.80 0.62
N PRO A 78 -22.08 27.13 0.82
CA PRO A 78 -23.26 27.79 1.33
C PRO A 78 -24.35 27.57 0.29
N SER A 79 -25.43 26.88 0.67
CA SER A 79 -26.64 26.80 -0.14
C SER A 79 -27.03 28.22 -0.50
N GLY A 80 -26.92 28.58 -1.78
CA GLY A 80 -27.25 29.91 -2.27
C GLY A 80 -28.68 30.24 -1.90
N LEU A 81 -28.85 31.03 -0.85
CA LEU A 81 -30.08 31.72 -0.52
C LEU A 81 -30.40 32.62 -1.72
N LYS A 82 -31.24 32.10 -2.63
CA LYS A 82 -31.87 32.91 -3.66
C LYS A 82 -32.75 33.93 -2.94
N ARG A 83 -32.23 35.15 -2.83
CA ARG A 83 -32.98 36.32 -2.38
C ARG A 83 -34.11 36.53 -3.39
N VAL A 84 -35.33 36.21 -2.97
CA VAL A 84 -36.57 36.44 -3.73
C VAL A 84 -36.70 37.95 -3.95
N LYS A 85 -36.89 38.37 -5.19
CA LYS A 85 -37.29 39.73 -5.56
C LYS A 85 -38.80 39.76 -5.71
#